data_AF-A0AAW1R8K1-F1
#
_entry.id   AF-A0AAW1R8K1-F1
#
_cell.length_a   1.000
_cell.length_b   1.000
_cell.length_c   1.000
_cell.angle_alpha   90.00
_cell.angle_beta   90.00
_cell.angle_gamma   90.00
#
_symmetry.space_group_name_H-M   'P 1'
#
loop_
_entity.id
_entity.type
_entity.pdbx_description
1 polymer ?
#
loop_
_entity_poly.entity_id
_entity_poly.type
_entity_poly.pdbx_seq_one_letter_code
_entity_poly.pdbx_strand_id
1 'polypeptide(L)'
;MKAPGVLHQQHSTALLVGNRHCRLPPAHLPARRNSHELASADAGRSEGRRQGVKRARSVAPLQASAAATEQEATKQSANGAQPEQQNGRQLTSTPSFSNMQAYGLEPQDWTKSALSIVVVGASGDLARKKIYPSLFALYNDGMLPEYFNIFGYARSKMSDAEFREYIASGLTCRLSNKDECGDKLEEFLDRCFYHAGQYSDSKDFAALSERMAAKEEGRKKADRIFYLSIPPSIFTQVAACASDAASSPSGWTRVIVEKPFGRDLESFRELSEELNQHLTEDQMYRIDHYLGKELIENLTVLRFANLVFEPLWSRQFIRNVQVIFSEDFGTEGRGGYFDEYGIIRDVIQNHLLQIVALFAMEQPVSLDAEDIRNEKVKVLKSMRKIDMDDVVIGQYRGRTTKGNHYPGYLDDKTVPPGSLCPTFSAVAMFINNARWDGVPFLLKAGKALHSRRAEIRVQFRHVPGNLYRNKLGVDLDRATNELVIRIQPNEAIYLKVNNKVPGLGLRLDVQKLDLTYKSIYNKHLPDAYERLILDVINGDKRLFIRNDELEAAWGLFTPILQEIEEKQIAPELYPYGSRGPVGAHYLAAKYGVRWGDIMNSEELESV
;
A
#
# COMPACT_ATOMS: atom_id res chain seq x y z
N MET A 1 -31.96 -5.44 49.34
CA MET A 1 -31.90 -6.46 50.42
C MET A 1 -30.82 -7.47 50.06
N LYS A 2 -30.14 -7.94 51.11
CA LYS A 2 -28.86 -8.68 51.18
C LYS A 2 -28.82 -10.02 50.41
N ALA A 3 -27.70 -10.29 49.73
CA ALA A 3 -27.10 -11.64 49.59
C ALA A 3 -26.65 -12.15 51.00
N PRO A 4 -26.34 -13.43 51.31
CA PRO A 4 -25.48 -14.38 50.58
C PRO A 4 -25.98 -15.86 50.73
N GLY A 5 -25.35 -16.98 50.40
CA GLY A 5 -24.02 -17.39 49.93
C GLY A 5 -23.79 -18.87 50.28
N VAL A 6 -22.55 -19.32 50.03
CA VAL A 6 -21.80 -20.40 50.72
C VAL A 6 -21.63 -21.76 49.99
N LEU A 7 -20.34 -22.04 49.75
CA LEU A 7 -19.67 -23.29 49.38
C LEU A 7 -19.57 -24.30 50.54
N HIS A 8 -19.40 -25.60 50.23
CA HIS A 8 -18.32 -26.48 50.74
C HIS A 8 -18.41 -27.85 50.02
N GLN A 9 -17.41 -28.30 49.25
CA GLN A 9 -16.15 -29.00 49.59
C GLN A 9 -16.27 -30.42 50.17
N GLN A 10 -15.62 -31.33 49.42
CA GLN A 10 -14.75 -32.43 49.82
C GLN A 10 -15.32 -33.70 50.49
N HIS A 11 -15.05 -34.84 49.83
CA HIS A 11 -14.40 -35.98 50.48
C HIS A 11 -13.43 -36.67 49.52
N SER A 12 -12.14 -36.65 49.90
CA SER A 12 -11.09 -37.60 49.49
C SER A 12 -11.40 -39.01 50.01
N THR A 13 -10.92 -40.05 49.32
CA THR A 13 -9.95 -41.04 49.85
C THR A 13 -9.39 -41.89 48.70
N ALA A 14 -8.09 -42.14 48.76
CA ALA A 14 -7.19 -42.73 47.77
C ALA A 14 -6.92 -44.24 48.01
N LEU A 15 -5.97 -44.78 47.20
CA LEU A 15 -5.13 -46.01 47.32
C LEU A 15 -5.57 -47.17 46.39
N LEU A 16 -4.72 -47.89 45.62
CA LEU A 16 -3.25 -48.02 45.46
C LEU A 16 -2.91 -48.72 44.11
N VAL A 17 -1.80 -48.27 43.50
CA VAL A 17 -0.65 -49.04 42.94
C VAL A 17 -0.76 -49.94 41.70
N GLY A 18 0.13 -49.67 40.74
CA GLY A 18 0.60 -50.61 39.72
C GLY A 18 1.66 -50.03 38.77
N ASN A 19 2.92 -49.96 39.22
CA ASN A 19 4.13 -49.59 38.45
C ASN A 19 4.45 -50.60 37.32
N ARG A 20 4.86 -50.14 36.12
CA ARG A 20 5.96 -50.73 35.32
C ARG A 20 6.67 -49.70 34.44
N HIS A 21 7.99 -49.66 34.59
CA HIS A 21 8.99 -48.94 33.79
C HIS A 21 9.32 -49.66 32.47
N CYS A 22 9.68 -48.89 31.44
CA CYS A 22 10.66 -49.28 30.42
C CYS A 22 11.47 -48.04 29.98
N ARG A 23 12.76 -48.02 30.36
CA ARG A 23 13.83 -47.18 29.80
C ARG A 23 14.61 -47.99 28.77
N LEU A 24 15.19 -47.34 27.75
CA LEU A 24 16.38 -47.75 26.97
C LEU A 24 16.76 -46.61 25.96
N PRO A 25 17.99 -46.52 25.41
CA PRO A 25 19.18 -45.85 25.97
C PRO A 25 19.73 -44.68 25.09
N PRO A 26 20.77 -43.92 25.52
CA PRO A 26 21.35 -42.83 24.72
C PRO A 26 22.42 -43.34 23.74
N ALA A 27 22.42 -42.82 22.50
CA ALA A 27 23.41 -43.15 21.48
C ALA A 27 24.62 -42.20 21.52
N HIS A 28 25.79 -42.81 21.38
CA HIS A 28 27.15 -42.29 21.49
C HIS A 28 27.54 -41.26 20.41
N LEU A 29 28.22 -40.19 20.85
CA LEU A 29 29.16 -39.38 20.07
C LEU A 29 30.55 -40.05 20.06
N PRO A 30 31.30 -40.04 18.95
CA PRO A 30 32.74 -40.24 19.00
C PRO A 30 33.48 -38.91 18.94
N ALA A 31 34.26 -38.64 19.98
CA ALA A 31 35.41 -37.75 19.93
C ALA A 31 36.55 -38.45 19.16
N ARG A 32 37.26 -37.72 18.29
CA ARG A 32 38.61 -38.09 17.85
C ARG A 32 39.60 -36.98 18.20
N ARG A 33 40.70 -37.43 18.82
CA ARG A 33 41.86 -36.68 19.31
C ARG A 33 42.78 -36.21 18.17
N ASN A 34 43.51 -35.14 18.47
CA ASN A 34 44.71 -34.62 17.82
C ASN A 34 45.89 -35.60 17.72
N SER A 35 46.73 -35.42 16.70
CA SER A 35 48.22 -35.53 16.69
C SER A 35 48.71 -35.41 15.22
N HIS A 36 49.32 -34.29 14.81
CA HIS A 36 50.77 -33.97 14.77
C HIS A 36 51.50 -34.42 13.48
N GLU A 37 52.31 -33.47 12.95
CA GLU A 37 53.45 -33.52 11.98
C GLU A 37 53.18 -32.65 10.74
N LEU A 38 53.69 -31.41 10.60
CA LEU A 38 55.08 -30.92 10.51
C LEU A 38 55.96 -31.73 9.53
N ALA A 39 56.03 -31.25 8.29
CA ALA A 39 57.25 -31.28 7.49
C ALA A 39 57.25 -30.14 6.46
N SER A 40 58.19 -29.24 6.71
CA SER A 40 58.71 -28.15 5.89
C SER A 40 59.42 -28.61 4.61
N ALA A 41 59.71 -27.62 3.76
CA ALA A 41 60.76 -27.52 2.72
C ALA A 41 60.22 -27.52 1.29
N ASP A 42 60.72 -26.73 0.34
CA ASP A 42 61.53 -25.51 0.31
C ASP A 42 61.59 -25.11 -1.19
N ALA A 43 61.96 -23.86 -1.45
CA ALA A 43 62.64 -23.35 -2.64
C ALA A 43 62.05 -23.57 -4.06
N GLY A 44 61.81 -22.46 -4.75
CA GLY A 44 61.66 -22.44 -6.21
C GLY A 44 61.41 -21.06 -6.81
N ARG A 45 62.38 -20.14 -6.67
CA ARG A 45 62.47 -18.92 -7.50
C ARG A 45 62.65 -19.31 -8.98
N SER A 46 61.89 -18.68 -9.88
CA SER A 46 62.39 -18.37 -11.23
C SER A 46 61.65 -17.17 -11.81
N GLU A 47 62.42 -16.10 -12.06
CA GLU A 47 62.06 -14.98 -12.93
C GLU A 47 61.85 -15.47 -14.37
N GLY A 48 60.94 -14.83 -15.11
CA GLY A 48 60.65 -15.19 -16.50
C GLY A 48 59.78 -14.17 -17.24
N ARG A 49 60.43 -13.10 -17.69
CA ARG A 49 59.95 -12.03 -18.59
C ARG A 49 59.43 -12.61 -19.94
N ARG A 50 58.32 -12.11 -20.49
CA ARG A 50 57.95 -12.09 -21.94
C ARG A 50 56.72 -11.19 -22.14
N GLN A 51 56.88 -9.95 -22.64
CA GLN A 51 56.75 -9.53 -24.04
C GLN A 51 55.49 -10.03 -24.77
N GLY A 52 54.72 -9.06 -25.29
CA GLY A 52 53.44 -9.27 -25.93
C GLY A 52 53.50 -9.73 -27.38
N VAL A 53 52.33 -10.13 -27.89
CA VAL A 53 52.01 -10.26 -29.31
C VAL A 53 50.54 -9.85 -29.50
N LYS A 54 50.32 -8.76 -30.23
CA LYS A 54 49.05 -8.47 -30.90
C LYS A 54 48.94 -9.37 -32.13
N ARG A 55 47.79 -10.00 -32.36
CA ARG A 55 47.37 -10.44 -33.69
C ARG A 55 45.84 -10.46 -33.85
N ALA A 56 45.41 -9.85 -34.94
CA ALA A 56 44.05 -9.70 -35.42
C ALA A 56 43.59 -10.88 -36.29
N ARG A 57 42.27 -10.99 -36.50
CA ARG A 57 41.54 -11.49 -37.69
C ARG A 57 40.04 -11.22 -37.45
N SER A 58 39.43 -10.20 -38.06
CA SER A 58 38.85 -10.11 -39.42
C SER A 58 37.65 -11.05 -39.65
N VAL A 59 36.43 -10.49 -39.69
CA VAL A 59 35.30 -11.01 -40.47
C VAL A 59 34.53 -9.81 -41.05
N ALA A 60 34.30 -9.87 -42.36
CA ALA A 60 33.69 -8.84 -43.21
C ALA A 60 32.14 -8.90 -43.22
N PRO A 61 31.45 -7.84 -43.66
CA PRO A 61 30.01 -7.86 -43.92
C PRO A 61 29.70 -8.16 -45.40
N LEU A 62 28.57 -8.83 -45.65
CA LEU A 62 28.02 -9.10 -46.99
C LEU A 62 26.81 -8.18 -47.25
N GLN A 63 26.81 -7.59 -48.44
CA GLN A 63 25.77 -6.75 -49.05
C GLN A 63 24.69 -7.56 -49.77
N ALA A 64 23.52 -6.92 -49.99
CA ALA A 64 22.70 -6.84 -51.21
C ALA A 64 21.20 -6.78 -50.83
N SER A 65 20.27 -6.05 -51.47
CA SER A 65 20.28 -5.21 -52.68
C SER A 65 19.12 -4.20 -52.62
N ALA A 66 19.24 -3.15 -53.43
CA ALA A 66 18.25 -2.09 -53.64
C ALA A 66 17.09 -2.51 -54.58
N ALA A 67 15.96 -1.80 -54.45
CA ALA A 67 15.12 -1.38 -55.58
C ALA A 67 14.48 -0.03 -55.23
N ALA A 68 14.65 0.93 -56.14
CA ALA A 68 14.15 2.29 -56.09
C ALA A 68 12.84 2.42 -56.86
N THR A 69 12.00 3.38 -56.48
CA THR A 69 11.10 4.07 -57.41
C THR A 69 10.98 5.54 -57.00
N GLU A 70 11.14 6.39 -58.00
CA GLU A 70 11.15 7.86 -58.00
C GLU A 70 9.76 8.44 -57.70
N GLN A 71 9.70 9.69 -57.19
CA GLN A 71 9.01 10.77 -57.89
C GLN A 71 9.30 12.16 -57.28
N GLU A 72 9.41 13.11 -58.20
CA GLU A 72 9.91 14.47 -58.07
C GLU A 72 8.96 15.43 -57.35
N ALA A 73 9.57 16.45 -56.73
CA ALA A 73 8.91 17.64 -56.25
C ALA A 73 8.71 18.66 -57.39
N THR A 74 7.52 19.27 -57.46
CA THR A 74 7.30 20.50 -58.22
C THR A 74 6.86 21.62 -57.28
N LYS A 75 7.65 22.70 -57.26
CA LYS A 75 7.33 23.99 -56.63
C LYS A 75 6.40 24.78 -57.54
N GLN A 76 5.37 25.43 -56.97
CA GLN A 76 4.81 26.66 -57.50
C GLN A 76 4.51 27.63 -56.35
N SER A 77 4.93 28.88 -56.55
CA SER A 77 4.68 30.03 -55.67
C SER A 77 3.49 30.84 -56.20
N ALA A 78 2.71 31.46 -55.32
CA ALA A 78 2.00 32.69 -55.66
C ALA A 78 1.64 33.49 -54.39
N ASN A 79 1.97 34.78 -54.44
CA ASN A 79 1.65 35.84 -53.49
C ASN A 79 0.13 36.07 -53.33
N GLY A 80 -0.28 36.57 -52.16
CA GLY A 80 -1.58 37.22 -51.96
C GLY A 80 -1.69 37.84 -50.57
N ALA A 81 -1.91 39.15 -50.52
CA ALA A 81 -1.92 40.00 -49.33
C ALA A 81 -3.15 39.81 -48.41
N GLN A 82 -2.96 40.24 -47.15
CA GLN A 82 -3.87 40.46 -46.01
C GLN A 82 -5.28 41.05 -46.33
N PRO A 83 -6.32 40.85 -45.49
CA PRO A 83 -6.43 41.57 -44.20
C PRO A 83 -6.93 40.76 -42.98
N GLU A 84 -6.58 41.30 -41.81
CA GLU A 84 -6.99 40.90 -40.46
C GLU A 84 -8.51 40.84 -40.29
N GLN A 85 -9.00 39.77 -39.68
CA GLN A 85 -10.26 39.76 -38.94
C GLN A 85 -10.09 39.00 -37.63
N GLN A 86 -10.32 39.73 -36.53
CA GLN A 86 -10.51 39.21 -35.18
C GLN A 86 -11.61 38.14 -35.20
N ASN A 87 -11.32 36.96 -34.66
CA ASN A 87 -12.37 36.02 -34.27
C ASN A 87 -11.98 35.31 -32.98
N GLY A 88 -12.90 35.37 -32.01
CA GLY A 88 -12.76 34.79 -30.68
C GLY A 88 -12.45 33.31 -30.73
N ARG A 89 -11.48 32.90 -29.93
CA ARG A 89 -11.07 31.51 -29.77
C ARG A 89 -12.18 30.74 -29.04
N GLN A 90 -12.98 30.01 -29.80
CA GLN A 90 -13.91 29.02 -29.26
C GLN A 90 -13.07 27.83 -28.74
N LEU A 91 -12.92 27.74 -27.41
CA LEU A 91 -12.31 26.60 -26.73
C LEU A 91 -13.16 25.34 -26.98
N THR A 92 -12.74 24.50 -27.93
CA THR A 92 -13.35 23.19 -28.18
C THR A 92 -12.27 22.14 -28.46
N SER A 93 -11.44 21.85 -27.46
CA SER A 93 -10.71 20.59 -27.36
C SER A 93 -11.54 19.65 -26.48
N THR A 94 -12.46 18.90 -27.11
CA THR A 94 -13.26 17.88 -26.42
C THR A 94 -12.34 16.84 -25.78
N PRO A 95 -12.46 16.53 -24.47
CA PRO A 95 -11.75 15.38 -23.92
C PRO A 95 -12.23 14.12 -24.63
N SER A 96 -11.29 13.37 -25.18
CA SER A 96 -11.61 12.18 -25.96
C SER A 96 -12.10 11.08 -25.01
N PHE A 97 -13.42 10.80 -25.04
CA PHE A 97 -14.06 9.66 -24.37
C PHE A 97 -13.46 8.29 -24.77
N SER A 98 -12.62 8.24 -25.82
CA SER A 98 -11.93 7.01 -26.24
C SER A 98 -10.99 6.45 -25.16
N ASN A 99 -10.47 7.30 -24.26
CA ASN A 99 -9.63 6.82 -23.15
C ASN A 99 -10.46 6.03 -22.12
N MET A 100 -11.64 6.51 -21.72
CA MET A 100 -12.52 5.78 -20.78
C MET A 100 -12.89 4.38 -21.27
N GLN A 101 -13.21 4.24 -22.56
CA GLN A 101 -13.50 2.94 -23.18
C GLN A 101 -12.28 2.01 -23.12
N ALA A 102 -11.07 2.54 -23.26
CA ALA A 102 -9.84 1.75 -23.12
C ALA A 102 -9.60 1.25 -21.68
N TYR A 103 -10.23 1.86 -20.67
CA TYR A 103 -10.24 1.40 -19.28
C TYR A 103 -11.52 0.64 -18.89
N GLY A 104 -12.43 0.39 -19.83
CA GLY A 104 -13.69 -0.32 -19.56
C GLY A 104 -14.65 0.45 -18.66
N LEU A 105 -14.52 1.78 -18.59
CA LEU A 105 -15.40 2.65 -17.81
C LEU A 105 -16.53 3.16 -18.72
N GLU A 106 -17.78 3.04 -18.26
CA GLU A 106 -18.91 3.70 -18.93
C GLU A 106 -19.06 5.13 -18.39
N PRO A 107 -19.04 6.16 -19.25
CA PRO A 107 -19.34 7.51 -18.81
C PRO A 107 -20.76 7.53 -18.25
N GLN A 108 -20.93 7.90 -16.98
CA GLN A 108 -22.21 8.45 -16.56
C GLN A 108 -22.48 9.73 -17.37
N ASP A 109 -23.65 10.36 -17.21
CA ASP A 109 -24.16 11.51 -17.97
C ASP A 109 -23.31 12.83 -17.88
N TRP A 110 -21.98 12.73 -17.91
CA TRP A 110 -20.92 13.74 -17.71
C TRP A 110 -20.97 14.89 -18.70
N THR A 111 -21.68 14.72 -19.82
CA THR A 111 -21.87 15.77 -20.83
C THR A 111 -22.86 16.85 -20.39
N LYS A 112 -23.66 16.61 -19.33
CA LYS A 112 -24.71 17.54 -18.86
C LYS A 112 -24.63 17.91 -17.37
N SER A 113 -23.66 17.35 -16.64
CA SER A 113 -23.44 17.63 -15.21
C SER A 113 -22.17 18.45 -14.99
N ALA A 114 -22.21 19.41 -14.06
CA ALA A 114 -21.01 20.02 -13.49
C ALA A 114 -20.47 19.17 -12.34
N LEU A 115 -19.16 19.21 -12.12
CA LEU A 115 -18.49 18.65 -10.94
C LEU A 115 -17.64 19.74 -10.26
N SER A 116 -17.96 20.06 -9.00
CA SER A 116 -17.14 20.95 -8.18
C SER A 116 -16.38 20.14 -7.14
N ILE A 117 -15.05 20.21 -7.18
CA ILE A 117 -14.16 19.50 -6.25
C ILE A 117 -13.54 20.51 -5.30
N VAL A 118 -13.94 20.49 -4.04
CA VAL A 118 -13.40 21.34 -2.99
C VAL A 118 -12.28 20.60 -2.27
N VAL A 119 -11.07 21.16 -2.29
CA VAL A 119 -9.93 20.66 -1.50
C VAL A 119 -9.82 21.51 -0.24
N VAL A 120 -10.38 21.00 0.86
CA VAL A 120 -10.28 21.65 2.17
C VAL A 120 -8.89 21.38 2.75
N GLY A 121 -8.23 22.43 3.25
CA GLY A 121 -6.80 22.37 3.58
C GLY A 121 -5.91 22.54 2.36
N ALA A 122 -6.37 23.32 1.38
CA ALA A 122 -5.74 23.50 0.06
C ALA A 122 -4.26 23.89 0.05
N SER A 123 -3.77 24.56 1.10
CA SER A 123 -2.37 24.97 1.25
C SER A 123 -1.48 23.91 1.90
N GLY A 124 -2.05 22.76 2.25
CA GLY A 124 -1.37 21.67 2.95
C GLY A 124 -0.47 20.80 2.07
N ASP A 125 0.40 20.06 2.74
CA ASP A 125 1.42 19.21 2.13
C ASP A 125 0.82 18.07 1.29
N LEU A 126 -0.25 17.43 1.77
CA LEU A 126 -0.95 16.36 1.07
C LEU A 126 -1.63 16.87 -0.20
N ALA A 127 -2.34 18.01 -0.11
CA ALA A 127 -2.98 18.64 -1.26
C ALA A 127 -1.97 18.92 -2.39
N ARG A 128 -0.84 19.55 -2.05
CA ARG A 128 0.22 19.89 -3.01
C ARG A 128 0.92 18.67 -3.61
N LYS A 129 1.27 17.67 -2.80
CA LYS A 129 2.11 16.54 -3.23
C LYS A 129 1.30 15.39 -3.83
N LYS A 130 0.00 15.28 -3.54
CA LYS A 130 -0.83 14.14 -3.95
C LYS A 130 -2.13 14.54 -4.64
N ILE A 131 -2.95 15.40 -4.04
CA ILE A 131 -4.32 15.65 -4.55
C ILE A 131 -4.30 16.40 -5.89
N TYR A 132 -3.66 17.57 -5.98
CA TYR A 132 -3.61 18.31 -7.25
C TYR A 132 -2.87 17.56 -8.35
N PRO A 133 -1.71 16.92 -8.10
CA PRO A 133 -1.07 16.06 -9.10
C PRO A 133 -1.99 14.94 -9.60
N SER A 134 -2.81 14.35 -8.72
CA SER A 134 -3.75 13.29 -9.11
C SER A 134 -4.90 13.82 -9.96
N LEU A 135 -5.48 14.97 -9.57
CA LEU A 135 -6.52 15.63 -10.36
C LEU A 135 -6.00 16.05 -11.74
N PHE A 136 -4.77 16.57 -11.82
CA PHE A 136 -4.14 16.92 -13.09
C PHE A 136 -3.87 15.69 -13.97
N ALA A 137 -3.44 14.57 -13.38
CA ALA A 137 -3.27 13.31 -14.11
C ALA A 137 -4.61 12.80 -14.67
N LEU A 138 -5.67 12.83 -13.86
CA LEU A 138 -7.02 12.47 -14.32
C LEU A 138 -7.50 13.39 -15.45
N TYR A 139 -7.26 14.70 -15.36
CA TYR A 139 -7.56 15.65 -16.43
C TYR A 139 -6.81 15.31 -17.72
N ASN A 140 -5.50 15.11 -17.61
CA ASN A 140 -4.62 14.80 -18.73
C ASN A 140 -5.05 13.55 -19.50
N ASP A 141 -5.56 12.56 -18.77
CA ASP A 141 -5.99 11.27 -19.31
C ASP A 141 -7.46 11.29 -19.76
N GLY A 142 -8.17 12.41 -19.61
CA GLY A 142 -9.58 12.57 -20.01
C GLY A 142 -10.56 11.85 -19.07
N MET A 143 -10.19 11.70 -17.80
CA MET A 143 -10.93 11.00 -16.74
C MET A 143 -11.71 11.92 -15.81
N LEU A 144 -11.90 13.18 -16.20
CA LEU A 144 -12.78 14.12 -15.51
C LEU A 144 -13.97 14.50 -16.42
N PRO A 145 -15.14 14.83 -15.85
CA PRO A 145 -16.25 15.38 -16.61
C PRO A 145 -15.85 16.62 -17.41
N GLU A 146 -16.53 16.90 -18.52
CA GLU A 146 -16.24 18.05 -19.39
C GLU A 146 -16.30 19.38 -18.61
N TYR A 147 -17.27 19.49 -17.71
CA TYR A 147 -17.48 20.65 -16.86
C TYR A 147 -17.10 20.33 -15.42
N PHE A 148 -15.82 20.54 -15.08
CA PHE A 148 -15.34 20.44 -13.71
C PHE A 148 -14.66 21.74 -13.26
N ASN A 149 -14.72 22.00 -11.96
CA ASN A 149 -14.05 23.11 -11.29
C ASN A 149 -13.38 22.61 -10.00
N ILE A 150 -12.21 23.14 -9.67
CA ILE A 150 -11.48 22.83 -8.44
C ILE A 150 -11.46 24.09 -7.57
N PHE A 151 -11.87 23.94 -6.31
CA PHE A 151 -11.88 25.00 -5.33
C PHE A 151 -10.94 24.66 -4.18
N GLY A 152 -9.85 25.41 -4.04
CA GLY A 152 -9.04 25.37 -2.83
C GLY A 152 -9.74 26.11 -1.69
N TYR A 153 -9.83 25.51 -0.51
CA TYR A 153 -10.37 26.15 0.69
C TYR A 153 -9.39 26.05 1.86
N ALA A 154 -8.96 27.19 2.41
CA ALA A 154 -8.20 27.23 3.66
C ALA A 154 -8.28 28.62 4.34
N ARG A 155 -7.72 28.74 5.55
CA ARG A 155 -7.66 30.01 6.30
C ARG A 155 -6.72 31.04 5.69
N SER A 156 -5.70 30.59 4.95
CA SER A 156 -4.72 31.46 4.32
C SER A 156 -5.40 32.35 3.28
N LYS A 157 -5.04 33.64 3.23
CA LYS A 157 -5.54 34.52 2.18
C LYS A 157 -4.69 34.34 0.94
N MET A 158 -5.35 34.00 -0.17
CA MET A 158 -4.72 33.80 -1.47
C MET A 158 -5.74 34.17 -2.55
N SER A 159 -5.29 34.80 -3.62
CA SER A 159 -6.07 35.04 -4.83
C SER A 159 -6.09 33.81 -5.73
N ASP A 160 -7.00 33.78 -6.72
CA ASP A 160 -7.03 32.70 -7.71
C ASP A 160 -5.70 32.60 -8.49
N ALA A 161 -5.08 33.74 -8.81
CA ALA A 161 -3.80 33.79 -9.51
C ALA A 161 -2.66 33.17 -8.68
N GLU A 162 -2.51 33.60 -7.42
CA GLU A 162 -1.51 33.03 -6.50
C GLU A 162 -1.74 31.54 -6.26
N PHE A 163 -3.00 31.10 -6.23
CA PHE A 163 -3.34 29.69 -6.06
C PHE A 163 -2.96 28.85 -7.27
N ARG A 164 -3.18 29.36 -8.48
CA ARG A 164 -2.75 28.69 -9.71
C ARG A 164 -1.24 28.57 -9.79
N GLU A 165 -0.50 29.62 -9.42
CA GLU A 165 0.97 29.56 -9.32
C GLU A 165 1.43 28.53 -8.27
N TYR A 166 0.77 28.52 -7.11
CA TYR A 166 1.04 27.53 -6.06
C TYR A 166 0.85 26.10 -6.56
N ILE A 167 -0.27 25.80 -7.23
CA ILE A 167 -0.53 24.49 -7.83
C ILE A 167 0.50 24.18 -8.91
N ALA A 168 0.70 25.08 -9.87
CA ALA A 168 1.59 24.90 -11.03
C ALA A 168 3.02 24.51 -10.59
N SER A 169 3.52 25.13 -9.51
CA SER A 169 4.84 24.83 -8.95
C SER A 169 5.01 23.40 -8.41
N GLY A 170 3.91 22.69 -8.15
CA GLY A 170 3.89 21.31 -7.67
C GLY A 170 3.50 20.28 -8.73
N LEU A 171 3.03 20.71 -9.91
CA LEU A 171 2.60 19.81 -10.96
C LEU A 171 3.79 19.39 -11.85
N THR A 172 3.81 18.12 -12.20
CA THR A 172 4.77 17.57 -13.16
C THR A 172 4.01 16.92 -14.31
N CYS A 173 4.43 17.24 -15.53
CA CYS A 173 3.81 16.68 -16.71
C CYS A 173 4.17 15.22 -16.91
N ARG A 174 3.17 14.37 -17.18
CA ARG A 174 3.36 12.96 -17.57
C ARG A 174 3.40 12.74 -19.09
N LEU A 175 2.96 13.70 -19.88
CA LEU A 175 3.00 13.62 -21.33
C LEU A 175 4.44 13.69 -21.85
N SER A 176 4.72 12.89 -22.87
CA SER A 176 6.02 12.90 -23.54
C SER A 176 6.23 14.15 -24.41
N ASN A 177 5.13 14.77 -24.88
CA ASN A 177 5.16 16.04 -25.62
C ASN A 177 5.04 17.22 -24.64
N LYS A 178 6.05 18.10 -24.61
CA LYS A 178 6.10 19.23 -23.69
C LYS A 178 5.13 20.35 -24.06
N ASP A 179 4.90 20.59 -25.35
CA ASP A 179 4.05 21.69 -25.81
C ASP A 179 2.57 21.40 -25.53
N GLU A 180 2.11 20.18 -25.86
CA GLU A 180 0.76 19.72 -25.51
C GLU A 180 0.49 19.76 -24.00
N CYS A 181 1.54 19.58 -23.21
CA CYS A 181 1.42 19.65 -21.77
C CYS A 181 1.30 21.06 -21.21
N GLY A 182 1.96 22.04 -21.84
CA GLY A 182 1.79 23.44 -21.48
C GLY A 182 0.34 23.87 -21.63
N ASP A 183 -0.26 23.58 -22.79
CA ASP A 183 -1.65 23.92 -23.10
C ASP A 183 -2.62 23.26 -22.10
N LYS A 184 -2.49 21.95 -21.86
CA LYS A 184 -3.32 21.22 -20.89
C LYS A 184 -3.15 21.73 -19.46
N LEU A 185 -1.95 22.12 -19.07
CA LEU A 185 -1.69 22.67 -17.75
C LEU A 185 -2.40 24.01 -17.58
N GLU A 186 -2.29 24.92 -18.55
CA GLU A 186 -2.99 26.21 -18.51
C GLU A 186 -4.51 26.03 -18.45
N GLU A 187 -5.07 25.17 -19.31
CA GLU A 187 -6.49 24.83 -19.29
C GLU A 187 -6.94 24.28 -17.93
N PHE A 188 -6.16 23.38 -17.33
CA PHE A 188 -6.46 22.83 -16.00
C PHE A 188 -6.45 23.92 -14.92
N LEU A 189 -5.43 24.80 -14.93
CA LEU A 189 -5.28 25.88 -13.95
C LEU A 189 -6.40 26.92 -14.06
N ASP A 190 -6.94 27.17 -15.25
CA ASP A 190 -8.09 28.07 -15.45
C ASP A 190 -9.36 27.60 -14.75
N ARG A 191 -9.46 26.29 -14.46
CA ARG A 191 -10.54 25.67 -13.69
C ARG A 191 -10.27 25.62 -12.19
N CYS A 192 -9.13 26.14 -11.73
CA CYS A 192 -8.76 26.21 -10.32
C CYS A 192 -9.07 27.60 -9.75
N PHE A 193 -9.82 27.60 -8.64
CA PHE A 193 -10.25 28.78 -7.89
C PHE A 193 -9.93 28.62 -6.41
N TYR A 194 -9.81 29.71 -5.67
CA TYR A 194 -9.48 29.69 -4.24
C TYR A 194 -10.44 30.51 -3.41
N HIS A 195 -10.92 29.94 -2.31
CA HIS A 195 -11.77 30.63 -1.33
C HIS A 195 -11.12 30.58 0.06
N ALA A 196 -10.85 31.75 0.64
CA ALA A 196 -10.32 31.85 1.98
C ALA A 196 -11.47 31.88 3.01
N GLY A 197 -11.43 31.02 4.02
CA GLY A 197 -12.47 30.94 5.04
C GLY A 197 -12.08 30.11 6.27
N GLN A 198 -12.86 30.22 7.34
CA GLN A 198 -12.71 29.43 8.56
C GLN A 198 -13.36 28.05 8.41
N TYR A 199 -12.77 27.04 9.06
CA TYR A 199 -13.24 25.66 8.94
C TYR A 199 -14.54 25.38 9.71
N SER A 200 -14.87 26.23 10.68
CA SER A 200 -16.02 26.09 11.58
C SER A 200 -17.09 27.17 11.37
N ASP A 201 -17.01 27.98 10.31
CA ASP A 201 -17.98 29.04 10.03
C ASP A 201 -18.90 28.65 8.87
N SER A 202 -20.17 28.42 9.19
CA SER A 202 -21.22 28.11 8.22
C SER A 202 -21.40 29.23 7.17
N LYS A 203 -21.15 30.51 7.51
CA LYS A 203 -21.26 31.63 6.58
C LYS A 203 -20.18 31.58 5.49
N ASP A 204 -18.96 31.21 5.87
CA ASP A 204 -17.86 31.06 4.90
C ASP A 204 -18.15 29.90 3.94
N PHE A 205 -18.72 28.79 4.43
CA PHE A 205 -19.17 27.69 3.57
C PHE A 205 -20.36 28.06 2.67
N ALA A 206 -21.30 28.88 3.15
CA ALA A 206 -22.37 29.42 2.31
C ALA A 206 -21.80 30.31 1.20
N ALA A 207 -20.83 31.17 1.50
CA ALA A 207 -20.15 32.00 0.49
C ALA A 207 -19.35 31.16 -0.52
N LEU A 208 -18.73 30.06 -0.08
CA LEU A 208 -18.13 29.07 -0.97
C LEU A 208 -19.19 28.42 -1.87
N SER A 209 -20.35 28.05 -1.32
CA SER A 209 -21.47 27.45 -2.06
C SER A 209 -22.00 28.37 -3.16
N GLU A 210 -22.17 29.66 -2.87
CA GLU A 210 -22.55 30.69 -3.86
C GLU A 210 -21.51 30.80 -4.98
N ARG A 211 -20.22 30.77 -4.63
CA ARG A 211 -19.14 30.83 -5.61
C ARG A 211 -19.09 29.58 -6.50
N MET A 212 -19.35 28.41 -5.95
CA MET A 212 -19.50 27.18 -6.74
C MET A 212 -20.71 27.26 -7.67
N ALA A 213 -21.86 27.73 -7.16
CA ALA A 213 -23.09 27.86 -7.94
C ALA A 213 -22.90 28.78 -9.16
N ALA A 214 -22.14 29.88 -9.03
CA ALA A 214 -21.80 30.75 -10.15
C ALA A 214 -20.98 30.07 -11.26
N LYS A 215 -20.22 29.01 -10.93
CA LYS A 215 -19.48 28.18 -11.91
C LYS A 215 -20.27 26.97 -12.41
N GLU A 216 -21.37 26.64 -11.73
CA GLU A 216 -22.30 25.56 -12.06
C GLU A 216 -23.49 26.06 -12.90
N GLU A 217 -23.61 27.38 -13.11
CA GLU A 217 -24.74 28.01 -13.81
C GLU A 217 -24.96 27.44 -15.22
N GLY A 218 -26.22 27.26 -15.61
CA GLY A 218 -26.62 26.72 -16.90
C GLY A 218 -26.51 25.19 -17.02
N ARG A 219 -26.16 24.49 -15.94
CA ARG A 219 -26.06 23.02 -15.90
C ARG A 219 -27.29 22.41 -15.23
N LYS A 220 -27.69 21.22 -15.70
CA LYS A 220 -28.89 20.53 -15.19
C LYS A 220 -28.67 19.90 -13.82
N LYS A 221 -27.42 19.52 -13.54
CA LYS A 221 -26.99 18.82 -12.34
C LYS A 221 -25.60 19.33 -11.96
N ALA A 222 -25.36 19.57 -10.69
CA ALA A 222 -24.04 19.91 -10.16
C ALA A 222 -23.68 18.91 -9.06
N ASP A 223 -22.67 18.09 -9.26
CA ASP A 223 -22.17 17.17 -8.25
C ASP A 223 -21.03 17.83 -7.47
N ARG A 224 -20.93 17.60 -6.15
CA ARG A 224 -19.92 18.23 -5.29
C ARG A 224 -19.12 17.21 -4.51
N ILE A 225 -17.79 17.32 -4.55
CA ILE A 225 -16.86 16.55 -3.71
C ILE A 225 -16.20 17.49 -2.72
N PHE A 226 -16.18 17.13 -1.44
CA PHE A 226 -15.36 17.77 -0.41
C PHE A 226 -14.23 16.83 0.00
N TYR A 227 -13.00 17.16 -0.38
CA TYR A 227 -11.81 16.43 0.05
C TYR A 227 -11.25 17.07 1.33
N LEU A 228 -11.29 16.33 2.43
CA LEU A 228 -10.82 16.81 3.74
C LEU A 228 -9.32 16.52 3.94
N SER A 229 -8.46 17.35 3.34
CA SER A 229 -7.00 17.30 3.53
C SER A 229 -6.58 18.12 4.75
N ILE A 230 -7.18 17.83 5.89
CA ILE A 230 -7.06 18.58 7.14
C ILE A 230 -6.79 17.66 8.35
N PRO A 231 -6.35 18.20 9.49
CA PRO A 231 -6.22 17.41 10.71
C PRO A 231 -7.57 16.83 11.20
N PRO A 232 -7.57 15.65 11.86
CA PRO A 232 -8.79 14.99 12.34
C PRO A 232 -9.66 15.83 13.28
N SER A 233 -9.03 16.68 14.09
CA SER A 233 -9.71 17.51 15.09
C SER A 233 -10.72 18.51 14.51
N ILE A 234 -10.71 18.71 13.19
CA ILE A 234 -11.63 19.60 12.50
C ILE A 234 -12.47 18.89 11.42
N PHE A 235 -12.41 17.56 11.32
CA PHE A 235 -13.23 16.80 10.35
C PHE A 235 -14.72 17.03 10.54
N THR A 236 -15.21 16.89 11.77
CA THR A 236 -16.64 16.92 12.07
C THR A 236 -17.22 18.31 11.86
N GLN A 237 -16.49 19.35 12.27
CA GLN A 237 -16.86 20.75 12.04
C GLN A 237 -16.96 21.09 10.54
N VAL A 238 -15.99 20.64 9.74
CA VAL A 238 -16.01 20.87 8.30
C VAL A 238 -17.10 20.05 7.61
N ALA A 239 -17.28 18.79 8.00
CA ALA A 239 -18.32 17.92 7.46
C ALA A 239 -19.71 18.51 7.72
N ALA A 240 -19.95 19.03 8.93
CA ALA A 240 -21.17 19.75 9.28
C ALA A 240 -21.40 20.97 8.38
N CYS A 241 -20.41 21.87 8.28
CA CYS A 241 -20.54 23.06 7.44
C CYS A 241 -20.71 22.73 5.95
N ALA A 242 -19.99 21.73 5.44
CA ALA A 242 -20.09 21.27 4.06
C ALA A 242 -21.48 20.68 3.77
N SER A 243 -22.02 19.88 4.68
CA SER A 243 -23.36 19.29 4.53
C SER A 243 -24.47 20.35 4.64
N ASP A 244 -24.42 21.18 5.67
CA ASP A 244 -25.51 22.09 6.03
C ASP A 244 -25.57 23.35 5.15
N ALA A 245 -24.42 23.86 4.68
CA ALA A 245 -24.35 25.15 3.97
C ALA A 245 -23.81 25.07 2.53
N ALA A 246 -23.10 23.99 2.17
CA ALA A 246 -22.43 23.89 0.87
C ALA A 246 -22.75 22.62 0.07
N SER A 247 -23.72 21.82 0.51
CA SER A 247 -24.20 20.66 -0.22
C SER A 247 -24.78 21.07 -1.57
N SER A 248 -24.71 20.14 -2.54
CA SER A 248 -25.26 20.36 -3.86
C SER A 248 -26.78 20.50 -3.80
N PRO A 249 -27.36 21.51 -4.47
CA PRO A 249 -28.81 21.67 -4.57
C PRO A 249 -29.47 20.78 -5.63
N SER A 250 -28.71 20.19 -6.55
CA SER A 250 -29.26 19.48 -7.74
C SER A 250 -28.61 18.14 -8.04
N GLY A 251 -27.45 17.84 -7.45
CA GLY A 251 -26.70 16.61 -7.62
C GLY A 251 -26.34 15.97 -6.29
N TRP A 252 -25.39 15.03 -6.31
CA TRP A 252 -24.91 14.40 -5.08
C TRP A 252 -23.82 15.25 -4.42
N THR A 253 -23.65 15.03 -3.11
CA THR A 253 -22.52 15.56 -2.34
C THR A 253 -21.77 14.40 -1.71
N ARG A 254 -20.46 14.29 -1.95
CA ARG A 254 -19.59 13.24 -1.39
C ARG A 254 -18.44 13.87 -0.63
N VAL A 255 -18.02 13.24 0.46
CA VAL A 255 -16.98 13.72 1.36
C VAL A 255 -15.90 12.67 1.48
N ILE A 256 -14.68 13.05 1.11
CA ILE A 256 -13.49 12.20 1.22
C ILE A 256 -12.80 12.54 2.53
N VAL A 257 -12.60 11.54 3.37
CA VAL A 257 -11.99 11.69 4.71
C VAL A 257 -10.70 10.89 4.78
N GLU A 258 -9.63 11.53 5.26
CA GLU A 258 -8.32 10.91 5.44
C GLU A 258 -8.16 10.26 6.82
N LYS A 259 -7.23 9.31 6.91
CA LYS A 259 -6.79 8.79 8.21
C LYS A 259 -6.08 9.89 9.03
N PRO A 260 -6.07 9.80 10.37
CA PRO A 260 -6.59 8.74 11.23
C PRO A 260 -8.10 8.82 11.54
N PHE A 261 -8.73 7.65 11.64
CA PHE A 261 -10.14 7.50 12.04
C PHE A 261 -10.24 7.06 13.51
N GLY A 262 -9.95 7.98 14.42
CA GLY A 262 -9.79 7.67 15.84
C GLY A 262 -8.41 7.10 16.18
N ARG A 263 -8.19 6.83 17.47
CA ARG A 263 -6.97 6.21 18.02
C ARG A 263 -7.26 4.85 18.67
N ASP A 264 -8.52 4.54 18.90
CA ASP A 264 -9.03 3.31 19.45
C ASP A 264 -10.52 3.19 19.08
N LEU A 265 -11.16 2.10 19.53
CA LEU A 265 -12.56 1.83 19.26
C LEU A 265 -13.49 2.93 19.77
N GLU A 266 -13.20 3.53 20.92
CA GLU A 266 -14.09 4.51 21.54
C GLU A 266 -14.01 5.86 20.82
N SER A 267 -12.80 6.39 20.63
CA SER A 267 -12.58 7.62 19.86
C SER A 267 -13.01 7.49 18.39
N PHE A 268 -12.97 6.28 17.82
CA PHE A 268 -13.56 6.01 16.51
C PHE A 268 -15.09 6.09 16.54
N ARG A 269 -15.74 5.52 17.56
CA ARG A 269 -17.20 5.59 17.70
C ARG A 269 -17.69 7.01 17.87
N GLU A 270 -17.03 7.81 18.71
CA GLU A 270 -17.31 9.23 18.89
C GLU A 270 -17.20 9.99 17.55
N LEU A 271 -16.07 9.83 16.85
CA LEU A 271 -15.86 10.45 15.53
C LEU A 271 -16.93 10.01 14.52
N SER A 272 -17.27 8.73 14.49
CA SER A 272 -18.27 8.19 13.57
C SER A 272 -19.66 8.72 13.88
N GLU A 273 -20.07 8.76 15.14
CA GLU A 273 -21.35 9.31 15.57
C GLU A 273 -21.49 10.78 15.17
N GLU A 274 -20.46 11.60 15.42
CA GLU A 274 -20.45 13.00 14.99
C GLU A 274 -20.56 13.17 13.47
N LEU A 275 -19.83 12.38 12.68
CA LEU A 275 -19.92 12.44 11.21
C LEU A 275 -21.29 11.99 10.70
N ASN A 276 -21.87 10.94 11.29
CA ASN A 276 -23.17 10.38 10.90
C ASN A 276 -24.35 11.32 11.19
N GLN A 277 -24.18 12.33 12.05
CA GLN A 277 -25.18 13.38 12.25
C GLN A 277 -25.38 14.26 11.01
N HIS A 278 -24.34 14.40 10.18
CA HIS A 278 -24.33 15.31 9.03
C HIS A 278 -24.23 14.59 7.68
N LEU A 279 -23.66 13.39 7.64
CA LEU A 279 -23.39 12.64 6.42
C LEU A 279 -23.96 11.23 6.52
N THR A 280 -24.57 10.77 5.42
CA THR A 280 -24.93 9.36 5.27
C THR A 280 -23.73 8.52 4.82
N GLU A 281 -23.76 7.20 5.05
CA GLU A 281 -22.68 6.29 4.62
C GLU A 281 -22.47 6.30 3.10
N ASP A 282 -23.49 6.62 2.30
CA ASP A 282 -23.37 6.76 0.85
C ASP A 282 -22.58 8.00 0.40
N GLN A 283 -22.50 9.00 1.28
CA GLN A 283 -21.77 10.24 1.03
C GLN A 283 -20.32 10.18 1.53
N MET A 284 -19.96 9.21 2.39
CA MET A 284 -18.64 9.15 3.01
C MET A 284 -17.67 8.20 2.30
N TYR A 285 -16.48 8.72 2.01
CA TYR A 285 -15.40 8.00 1.33
C TYR A 285 -14.15 8.05 2.23
N ARG A 286 -14.00 7.05 3.10
CA ARG A 286 -12.87 6.94 4.03
C ARG A 286 -11.67 6.32 3.32
N ILE A 287 -10.61 7.10 3.15
CA ILE A 287 -9.43 6.68 2.39
C ILE A 287 -8.54 5.75 3.22
N ASP A 288 -8.20 4.63 2.58
CA ASP A 288 -6.94 3.93 2.78
C ASP A 288 -6.24 3.83 1.43
N HIS A 289 -5.20 4.65 1.24
CA HIS A 289 -4.48 4.72 -0.03
C HIS A 289 -3.78 3.41 -0.43
N TYR A 290 -3.63 2.41 0.46
CA TYR A 290 -3.12 1.10 0.05
C TYR A 290 -4.16 0.32 -0.77
N LEU A 291 -5.45 0.53 -0.54
CA LEU A 291 -6.52 -0.10 -1.34
C LEU A 291 -6.52 0.38 -2.79
N GLY A 292 -6.08 1.61 -3.05
CA GLY A 292 -5.92 2.18 -4.39
C GLY A 292 -4.68 1.71 -5.15
N LYS A 293 -3.85 0.82 -4.57
CA LYS A 293 -2.66 0.29 -5.27
C LYS A 293 -3.04 -0.82 -6.24
N GLU A 294 -2.45 -0.76 -7.44
CA GLU A 294 -2.72 -1.67 -8.56
C GLU A 294 -2.78 -3.16 -8.16
N LEU A 295 -1.78 -3.65 -7.44
CA LEU A 295 -1.71 -5.06 -7.04
C LEU A 295 -2.67 -5.46 -5.92
N ILE A 296 -3.17 -4.49 -5.15
CA ILE A 296 -4.21 -4.74 -4.16
C ILE A 296 -5.56 -4.93 -4.87
N GLU A 297 -5.88 -4.09 -5.85
CA GLU A 297 -7.07 -4.28 -6.70
C GLU A 297 -7.01 -5.65 -7.42
N ASN A 298 -5.84 -6.02 -7.93
CA ASN A 298 -5.63 -7.28 -8.64
C ASN A 298 -5.80 -8.54 -7.77
N LEU A 299 -5.90 -8.43 -6.42
CA LEU A 299 -6.15 -9.59 -5.55
C LEU A 299 -7.45 -10.30 -5.89
N THR A 300 -8.51 -9.54 -6.18
CA THR A 300 -9.82 -10.12 -6.49
C THR A 300 -9.80 -10.84 -7.85
N VAL A 301 -9.14 -10.26 -8.84
CA VAL A 301 -8.93 -10.85 -10.17
C VAL A 301 -8.10 -12.13 -10.04
N LEU A 302 -6.99 -12.08 -9.32
CA LEU A 302 -6.11 -13.24 -9.12
C LEU A 302 -6.86 -14.41 -8.48
N ARG A 303 -7.76 -14.15 -7.53
CA ARG A 303 -8.49 -15.19 -6.79
C ARG A 303 -9.71 -15.71 -7.52
N PHE A 304 -10.52 -14.83 -8.09
CA PHE A 304 -11.87 -15.18 -8.56
C PHE A 304 -11.99 -15.27 -10.09
N ALA A 305 -10.99 -14.82 -10.85
CA ALA A 305 -10.97 -14.97 -12.31
C ALA A 305 -10.04 -16.12 -12.78
N ASN A 306 -9.37 -16.83 -11.86
CA ASN A 306 -8.34 -17.82 -12.20
C ASN A 306 -8.60 -19.17 -11.52
N LEU A 307 -9.03 -20.15 -12.31
CA LEU A 307 -9.30 -21.53 -11.85
C LEU A 307 -8.10 -22.20 -11.18
N VAL A 308 -6.87 -21.83 -11.58
CA VAL A 308 -5.64 -22.39 -11.00
C VAL A 308 -5.46 -22.01 -9.53
N PHE A 309 -5.91 -20.82 -9.12
CA PHE A 309 -5.69 -20.31 -7.75
C PHE A 309 -6.84 -20.60 -6.81
N GLU A 310 -8.09 -20.63 -7.28
CA GLU A 310 -9.29 -20.85 -6.45
C GLU A 310 -9.15 -22.06 -5.50
N PRO A 311 -8.83 -23.29 -5.96
CA PRO A 311 -8.77 -24.45 -5.07
C PRO A 311 -7.58 -24.37 -4.10
N LEU A 312 -6.50 -23.69 -4.50
CA LEU A 312 -5.31 -23.51 -3.67
C LEU A 312 -5.53 -22.49 -2.55
N TRP A 313 -6.59 -21.68 -2.61
CA TRP A 313 -6.86 -20.59 -1.67
C TRP A 313 -7.58 -21.04 -0.39
N SER A 314 -7.06 -22.09 0.25
CA SER A 314 -7.65 -22.67 1.46
C SER A 314 -6.60 -23.22 2.42
N ARG A 315 -6.98 -23.43 3.69
CA ARG A 315 -6.14 -24.07 4.73
C ARG A 315 -5.59 -25.43 4.33
N GLN A 316 -6.21 -26.11 3.36
CA GLN A 316 -5.75 -27.41 2.86
C GLN A 316 -4.42 -27.29 2.11
N PHE A 317 -4.18 -26.17 1.43
CA PHE A 317 -2.98 -25.95 0.62
C PHE A 317 -2.08 -24.84 1.17
N ILE A 318 -2.64 -23.83 1.83
CA ILE A 318 -1.88 -22.73 2.42
C ILE A 318 -1.40 -23.13 3.82
N ARG A 319 -0.10 -22.93 4.08
CA ARG A 319 0.55 -23.12 5.37
C ARG A 319 0.51 -21.85 6.21
N ASN A 320 0.84 -20.71 5.61
CA ASN A 320 0.79 -19.39 6.25
C ASN A 320 0.69 -18.28 5.20
N VAL A 321 0.26 -17.11 5.66
CA VAL A 321 0.24 -15.87 4.89
C VAL A 321 1.06 -14.84 5.64
N GLN A 322 1.93 -14.12 4.94
CA GLN A 322 2.73 -13.04 5.50
C GLN A 322 2.40 -11.75 4.77
N VAL A 323 2.14 -10.68 5.50
CA VAL A 323 1.96 -9.34 4.95
C VAL A 323 3.03 -8.44 5.56
N ILE A 324 3.96 -8.02 4.72
CA ILE A 324 5.17 -7.32 5.16
C ILE A 324 5.13 -5.91 4.60
N PHE A 325 5.32 -4.93 5.49
CA PHE A 325 5.55 -3.53 5.19
C PHE A 325 6.88 -3.12 5.84
N SER A 326 7.75 -2.53 5.06
CA SER A 326 9.09 -2.14 5.49
C SER A 326 9.45 -0.82 4.84
N GLU A 327 9.93 0.12 5.64
CA GLU A 327 10.49 1.40 5.19
C GLU A 327 11.94 1.49 5.61
N ASP A 328 12.80 1.96 4.70
CA ASP A 328 14.24 2.14 4.91
C ASP A 328 14.62 3.52 5.48
N PHE A 329 13.61 4.35 5.73
CA PHE A 329 13.73 5.67 6.37
C PHE A 329 13.06 5.69 7.75
N GLY A 330 13.47 6.63 8.61
CA GLY A 330 12.93 6.80 9.96
C GLY A 330 11.66 7.65 9.98
N THR A 331 11.47 8.45 11.04
CA THR A 331 10.37 9.43 11.11
C THR A 331 10.69 10.78 10.47
N GLU A 332 11.93 11.00 10.02
CA GLU A 332 12.35 12.17 9.22
C GLU A 332 11.89 13.52 9.79
N GLY A 333 12.04 13.72 11.11
CA GLY A 333 11.66 14.96 11.80
C GLY A 333 10.15 15.11 12.07
N ARG A 334 9.35 14.09 11.76
CA ARG A 334 7.91 13.99 12.10
C ARG A 334 7.67 13.08 13.30
N GLY A 335 8.70 12.83 14.12
CA GLY A 335 8.66 11.91 15.25
C GLY A 335 7.57 12.24 16.26
N GLY A 336 7.37 13.52 16.59
CA GLY A 336 6.35 13.96 17.55
C GLY A 336 4.91 13.66 17.11
N TYR A 337 4.59 13.80 15.82
CA TYR A 337 3.28 13.37 15.30
C TYR A 337 3.15 11.84 15.31
N PHE A 338 4.20 11.12 14.90
CA PHE A 338 4.20 9.67 14.91
C PHE A 338 4.08 9.08 16.32
N ASP A 339 4.61 9.77 17.34
CA ASP A 339 4.61 9.36 18.75
C ASP A 339 3.20 9.16 19.31
N GLU A 340 2.22 9.93 18.83
CA GLU A 340 0.82 9.82 19.25
C GLU A 340 0.13 8.54 18.74
N TYR A 341 0.63 7.92 17.67
CA TYR A 341 -0.05 6.82 17.00
C TYR A 341 0.74 5.51 17.07
N GLY A 342 2.04 5.57 16.78
CA GLY A 342 2.89 4.41 16.62
C GLY A 342 2.56 3.56 15.40
N ILE A 343 3.41 2.59 15.11
CA ILE A 343 3.36 1.80 13.87
C ILE A 343 2.09 0.93 13.74
N ILE A 344 1.51 0.50 14.86
CA ILE A 344 0.31 -0.35 14.86
C ILE A 344 -0.87 0.45 14.30
N ARG A 345 -1.09 1.67 14.78
CA ARG A 345 -2.16 2.56 14.29
C ARG A 345 -1.85 3.14 12.91
N ASP A 346 -0.58 3.46 12.64
CA ASP A 346 -0.20 4.09 11.37
C ASP A 346 -0.33 3.12 10.17
N VAL A 347 0.00 1.83 10.35
CA VAL A 347 0.15 0.88 9.23
C VAL A 347 -0.58 -0.46 9.44
N ILE A 348 -0.53 -1.05 10.63
CA ILE A 348 -1.03 -2.42 10.82
C ILE A 348 -2.56 -2.46 10.86
N GLN A 349 -3.17 -1.60 11.69
CA GLN A 349 -4.61 -1.55 11.93
C GLN A 349 -5.40 -1.18 10.66
N ASN A 350 -4.81 -0.35 9.79
CA ASN A 350 -5.39 0.06 8.52
C ASN A 350 -4.83 -0.79 7.36
N HIS A 351 -3.73 -0.36 6.74
CA HIS A 351 -3.21 -0.86 5.49
C HIS A 351 -3.06 -2.38 5.47
N LEU A 352 -2.39 -2.97 6.47
CA LEU A 352 -2.15 -4.41 6.47
C LEU A 352 -3.43 -5.20 6.74
N LEU A 353 -4.25 -4.75 7.69
CA LEU A 353 -5.51 -5.43 8.00
C LEU A 353 -6.49 -5.37 6.82
N GLN A 354 -6.55 -4.25 6.11
CA GLN A 354 -7.35 -4.06 4.90
C GLN A 354 -6.92 -5.02 3.78
N ILE A 355 -5.61 -5.15 3.57
CA ILE A 355 -5.04 -6.14 2.63
C ILE A 355 -5.44 -7.56 3.04
N VAL A 356 -5.33 -7.90 4.33
CA VAL A 356 -5.72 -9.23 4.84
C VAL A 356 -7.20 -9.48 4.63
N ALA A 357 -8.08 -8.51 4.91
CA ALA A 357 -9.52 -8.64 4.70
C ALA A 357 -9.84 -8.96 3.24
N LEU A 358 -9.28 -8.21 2.29
CA LEU A 358 -9.46 -8.42 0.85
C LEU A 358 -8.86 -9.76 0.37
N PHE A 359 -7.70 -10.13 0.91
CA PHE A 359 -7.02 -11.39 0.60
C PHE A 359 -7.80 -12.62 1.10
N ALA A 360 -8.43 -12.52 2.27
CA ALA A 360 -9.02 -13.65 2.98
C ALA A 360 -10.54 -13.79 2.80
N MET A 361 -11.23 -12.78 2.26
CA MET A 361 -12.69 -12.78 2.06
C MET A 361 -13.18 -13.95 1.21
N GLU A 362 -14.40 -14.41 1.40
CA GLU A 362 -14.99 -15.40 0.47
C GLU A 362 -15.27 -14.74 -0.89
N GLN A 363 -15.64 -15.55 -1.89
CA GLN A 363 -16.11 -15.00 -3.16
C GLN A 363 -17.40 -14.19 -2.90
N PRO A 364 -17.41 -12.89 -3.23
CA PRO A 364 -18.62 -12.09 -3.09
C PRO A 364 -19.66 -12.53 -4.12
N VAL A 365 -20.94 -12.26 -3.83
CA VAL A 365 -22.04 -12.65 -4.75
C VAL A 365 -22.01 -11.86 -6.06
N SER A 366 -21.43 -10.66 -6.05
CA SER A 366 -21.18 -9.82 -7.22
C SER A 366 -19.92 -8.97 -7.02
N LEU A 367 -19.58 -8.13 -8.01
CA LEU A 367 -18.51 -7.12 -7.89
C LEU A 367 -19.03 -5.78 -7.33
N ASP A 368 -20.29 -5.70 -6.92
CA ASP A 368 -20.85 -4.50 -6.32
C ASP A 368 -20.16 -4.18 -5.00
N ALA A 369 -19.99 -2.88 -4.74
CA ALA A 369 -19.20 -2.40 -3.62
C ALA A 369 -19.68 -2.92 -2.25
N GLU A 370 -20.99 -3.09 -2.06
CA GLU A 370 -21.52 -3.62 -0.79
C GLU A 370 -21.23 -5.11 -0.63
N ASP A 371 -21.29 -5.92 -1.69
CA ASP A 371 -21.04 -7.36 -1.62
C ASP A 371 -19.58 -7.66 -1.27
N ILE A 372 -18.65 -6.91 -1.86
CA ILE A 372 -17.23 -6.98 -1.51
C ILE A 372 -17.01 -6.57 -0.05
N ARG A 373 -17.57 -5.44 0.38
CA ARG A 373 -17.43 -4.95 1.76
C ARG A 373 -18.04 -5.89 2.79
N ASN A 374 -19.17 -6.52 2.47
CA ASN A 374 -19.80 -7.53 3.34
C ASN A 374 -18.86 -8.72 3.60
N GLU A 375 -18.18 -9.22 2.56
CA GLU A 375 -17.24 -10.33 2.72
C GLU A 375 -15.94 -9.93 3.45
N LYS A 376 -15.46 -8.68 3.28
CA LYS A 376 -14.37 -8.11 4.10
C LYS A 376 -14.74 -8.07 5.58
N VAL A 377 -15.90 -7.49 5.92
CA VAL A 377 -16.38 -7.36 7.31
C VAL A 377 -16.59 -8.74 7.95
N LYS A 378 -17.12 -9.70 7.21
CA LYS A 378 -17.30 -11.08 7.67
C LYS A 378 -15.98 -11.74 8.08
N VAL A 379 -14.90 -11.47 7.33
CA VAL A 379 -13.55 -11.93 7.72
C VAL A 379 -13.09 -11.27 9.01
N LEU A 380 -13.18 -9.94 9.12
CA LEU A 380 -12.75 -9.22 10.32
C LEU A 380 -13.50 -9.71 11.57
N LYS A 381 -14.81 -9.91 11.47
CA LYS A 381 -15.65 -10.46 12.55
C LYS A 381 -15.31 -11.92 12.89
N SER A 382 -14.68 -12.65 11.97
CA SER A 382 -14.21 -14.02 12.19
C SER A 382 -12.80 -14.08 12.79
N MET A 383 -12.09 -12.97 12.91
CA MET A 383 -10.74 -12.97 13.49
C MET A 383 -10.76 -13.20 15.00
N ARG A 384 -9.76 -13.96 15.48
CA ARG A 384 -9.52 -14.10 16.92
C ARG A 384 -9.06 -12.76 17.49
N LYS A 385 -9.40 -12.51 18.75
CA LYS A 385 -8.76 -11.45 19.53
C LYS A 385 -7.25 -11.67 19.53
N ILE A 386 -6.50 -10.58 19.40
CA ILE A 386 -5.04 -10.62 19.38
C ILE A 386 -4.55 -10.78 20.82
N ASP A 387 -3.68 -11.76 21.05
CA ASP A 387 -3.00 -11.97 22.32
C ASP A 387 -1.66 -11.23 22.32
N MET A 388 -1.26 -10.67 23.46
CA MET A 388 0.06 -10.02 23.57
C MET A 388 1.21 -11.01 23.37
N ASP A 389 1.02 -12.31 23.65
CA ASP A 389 1.99 -13.37 23.32
C ASP A 389 2.21 -13.56 21.81
N ASP A 390 1.36 -12.95 20.99
CA ASP A 390 1.40 -12.95 19.53
C ASP A 390 1.77 -11.58 18.94
N VAL A 391 2.24 -10.66 19.79
CA VAL A 391 2.67 -9.32 19.40
C VAL A 391 4.12 -9.11 19.80
N VAL A 392 4.90 -8.60 18.86
CA VAL A 392 6.23 -8.06 19.11
C VAL A 392 6.21 -6.59 18.75
N ILE A 393 6.73 -5.75 19.63
CA ILE A 393 6.94 -4.32 19.38
C ILE A 393 8.43 -4.00 19.45
N GLY A 394 8.87 -3.04 18.65
CA GLY A 394 10.26 -2.60 18.61
C GLY A 394 10.42 -1.12 18.34
N GLN A 395 11.60 -0.59 18.68
CA GLN A 395 11.96 0.81 18.45
C GLN A 395 13.37 0.92 17.87
N TYR A 396 13.53 1.62 16.73
CA TYR A 396 14.85 1.75 16.11
C TYR A 396 15.80 2.63 16.92
N ARG A 397 17.05 2.18 17.02
CA ARG A 397 18.18 2.95 17.58
C ARG A 397 19.15 3.38 16.49
N GLY A 398 19.86 4.47 16.77
CA GLY A 398 20.85 5.02 15.85
C GLY A 398 21.93 4.01 15.46
N ARG A 399 22.47 4.18 14.25
CA ARG A 399 23.55 3.35 13.71
C ARG A 399 24.56 4.24 13.01
N THR A 400 25.84 4.01 13.29
CA THR A 400 26.93 4.62 12.53
C THR A 400 27.61 3.56 11.70
N THR A 401 27.64 3.75 10.38
CA THR A 401 28.45 2.95 9.44
C THR A 401 29.55 3.83 8.85
N LYS A 402 30.57 3.24 8.22
CA LYS A 402 31.72 3.99 7.65
C LYS A 402 31.22 5.12 6.72
N GLY A 403 31.18 6.35 7.21
CA GLY A 403 30.78 7.56 6.47
C GLY A 403 29.38 8.12 6.76
N ASN A 404 28.43 7.33 7.30
CA ASN A 404 27.04 7.77 7.51
C ASN A 404 26.60 7.57 8.96
N HIS A 405 25.95 8.59 9.52
CA HIS A 405 25.29 8.54 10.83
C HIS A 405 23.78 8.54 10.63
N TYR A 406 23.12 7.50 11.12
CA TYR A 406 21.67 7.37 11.11
C TYR A 406 21.17 7.58 12.55
N PRO A 407 20.35 8.62 12.82
CA PRO A 407 19.83 8.90 14.16
C PRO A 407 18.83 7.81 14.61
N GLY A 408 18.73 7.60 15.91
CA GLY A 408 17.70 6.79 16.55
C GLY A 408 16.38 7.54 16.68
N TYR A 409 15.32 6.85 17.09
CA TYR A 409 14.00 7.47 17.23
C TYR A 409 14.00 8.57 18.30
N LEU A 410 14.64 8.30 19.44
CA LEU A 410 14.76 9.25 20.56
C LEU A 410 15.77 10.38 20.29
N ASP A 411 16.52 10.34 19.19
CA ASP A 411 17.40 11.44 18.78
C ASP A 411 16.61 12.54 18.03
N ASP A 412 15.37 12.27 17.61
CA ASP A 412 14.46 13.27 17.04
C ASP A 412 13.99 14.22 18.15
N LYS A 413 14.31 15.51 18.01
CA LYS A 413 13.98 16.55 19.00
C LYS A 413 12.49 16.76 19.20
N THR A 414 11.66 16.28 18.27
CA THR A 414 10.20 16.36 18.37
C THR A 414 9.60 15.21 19.19
N VAL A 415 10.38 14.18 19.51
CA VAL A 415 9.95 13.01 20.29
C VAL A 415 10.20 13.26 21.77
N PRO A 416 9.23 12.95 22.66
CA PRO A 416 9.43 13.03 24.11
C PRO A 416 10.61 12.15 24.58
N PRO A 417 11.47 12.66 25.48
CA PRO A 417 12.55 11.86 26.06
C PRO A 417 11.99 10.61 26.76
N GLY A 418 12.51 9.44 26.40
CA GLY A 418 12.08 8.16 26.98
C GLY A 418 10.77 7.61 26.41
N SER A 419 10.28 8.13 25.28
CA SER A 419 9.11 7.56 24.59
C SER A 419 9.26 6.06 24.35
N LEU A 420 8.20 5.32 24.65
CA LEU A 420 8.06 3.89 24.37
C LEU A 420 7.31 3.62 23.06
N CYS A 421 7.10 4.64 22.22
CA CYS A 421 6.35 4.49 20.98
C CYS A 421 7.00 3.44 20.06
N PRO A 422 6.25 2.43 19.61
CA PRO A 422 6.77 1.40 18.74
C PRO A 422 6.90 1.91 17.29
N THR A 423 8.11 1.84 16.74
CA THR A 423 8.40 2.11 15.32
C THR A 423 8.46 0.82 14.49
N PHE A 424 8.33 -0.34 15.14
CA PHE A 424 8.17 -1.66 14.55
C PHE A 424 7.11 -2.48 15.30
N SER A 425 6.32 -3.26 14.57
CA SER A 425 5.54 -4.33 15.18
C SER A 425 5.39 -5.53 14.25
N ALA A 426 5.39 -6.72 14.84
CA ALA A 426 4.98 -7.96 14.19
C ALA A 426 3.84 -8.60 14.99
N VAL A 427 2.81 -9.07 14.29
CA VAL A 427 1.58 -9.61 14.88
C VAL A 427 1.22 -10.92 14.19
N ALA A 428 0.90 -11.96 14.97
CA ALA A 428 0.28 -13.18 14.45
C ALA A 428 -1.24 -13.14 14.67
N MET A 429 -2.00 -13.36 13.61
CA MET A 429 -3.47 -13.35 13.61
C MET A 429 -4.04 -14.64 13.05
N PHE A 430 -5.27 -14.95 13.44
CA PHE A 430 -6.00 -16.14 13.00
C PHE A 430 -7.45 -15.79 12.65
N ILE A 431 -7.96 -16.40 11.58
CA ILE A 431 -9.34 -16.23 11.12
C ILE A 431 -10.09 -17.54 11.41
N ASN A 432 -11.08 -17.49 12.31
CA ASN A 432 -11.92 -18.61 12.71
C ASN A 432 -13.07 -18.81 11.73
N ASN A 433 -12.77 -19.38 10.57
CA ASN A 433 -13.76 -19.87 9.63
C ASN A 433 -13.30 -21.14 8.91
N ALA A 434 -14.18 -21.76 8.12
CA ALA A 434 -13.89 -23.01 7.44
C ALA A 434 -12.65 -22.94 6.53
N ARG A 435 -12.44 -21.80 5.85
CA ARG A 435 -11.35 -21.61 4.89
C ARG A 435 -9.99 -21.46 5.56
N TRP A 436 -9.91 -20.78 6.71
CA TRP A 436 -8.66 -20.30 7.30
C TRP A 436 -8.30 -20.87 8.67
N ASP A 437 -9.15 -21.70 9.26
CA ASP A 437 -8.87 -22.27 10.58
C ASP A 437 -7.49 -22.94 10.65
N GLY A 438 -6.72 -22.56 11.68
CA GLY A 438 -5.35 -23.01 11.93
C GLY A 438 -4.26 -22.39 11.04
N VAL A 439 -4.58 -21.51 10.09
CA VAL A 439 -3.59 -20.82 9.25
C VAL A 439 -3.17 -19.50 9.91
N PRO A 440 -1.88 -19.32 10.26
CA PRO A 440 -1.40 -18.05 10.79
C PRO A 440 -1.26 -17.00 9.68
N PHE A 441 -1.79 -15.82 9.96
CA PHE A 441 -1.55 -14.59 9.20
C PHE A 441 -0.54 -13.74 9.98
N LEU A 442 0.67 -13.62 9.44
CA LEU A 442 1.77 -12.91 10.07
C LEU A 442 1.92 -11.52 9.43
N LEU A 443 1.63 -10.48 10.20
CA LEU A 443 1.75 -9.09 9.78
C LEU A 443 3.05 -8.53 10.35
N LYS A 444 3.78 -7.75 9.55
CA LYS A 444 5.01 -7.09 9.96
C LYS A 444 5.04 -5.68 9.38
N ALA A 445 5.20 -4.67 10.21
CA ALA A 445 5.39 -3.28 9.80
C ALA A 445 6.54 -2.64 10.56
N GLY A 446 7.37 -1.84 9.90
CA GLY A 446 8.36 -1.04 10.60
C GLY A 446 9.08 0.00 9.76
N LYS A 447 9.60 1.01 10.46
CA LYS A 447 10.46 2.08 9.93
C LYS A 447 11.94 1.79 10.20
N ALA A 448 12.83 2.47 9.49
CA ALA A 448 14.27 2.33 9.62
C ALA A 448 14.76 0.87 9.48
N LEU A 449 14.14 0.12 8.57
CA LEU A 449 14.48 -1.25 8.25
C LEU A 449 15.48 -1.31 7.08
N HIS A 450 15.99 -2.50 6.79
CA HIS A 450 17.00 -2.75 5.75
C HIS A 450 16.54 -2.47 4.30
N SER A 451 15.24 -2.34 4.04
CA SER A 451 14.72 -2.12 2.68
C SER A 451 13.33 -1.49 2.69
N ARG A 452 12.99 -0.75 1.63
CA ARG A 452 11.62 -0.35 1.34
C ARG A 452 10.89 -1.47 0.60
N ARG A 453 9.80 -1.98 1.18
CA ARG A 453 9.01 -3.09 0.59
C ARG A 453 7.58 -3.14 1.16
N ALA A 454 6.61 -3.42 0.32
CA ALA A 454 5.30 -3.94 0.75
C ALA A 454 4.96 -5.17 -0.10
N GLU A 455 4.64 -6.29 0.55
CA GLU A 455 4.34 -7.55 -0.15
C GLU A 455 3.46 -8.50 0.65
N ILE A 456 2.74 -9.35 -0.08
CA ILE A 456 2.00 -10.49 0.45
C ILE A 456 2.74 -11.75 0.02
N ARG A 457 2.99 -12.65 0.96
CA ARG A 457 3.62 -13.95 0.72
C ARG A 457 2.70 -15.06 1.18
N VAL A 458 2.36 -15.96 0.27
CA VAL A 458 1.52 -17.13 0.55
C VAL A 458 2.38 -18.35 0.44
N GLN A 459 2.73 -18.94 1.59
CA GLN A 459 3.52 -20.17 1.61
C GLN A 459 2.60 -21.38 1.58
N PHE A 460 2.78 -22.25 0.58
CA PHE A 460 2.00 -23.48 0.45
C PHE A 460 2.57 -24.61 1.34
N ARG A 461 1.73 -25.61 1.62
CA ARG A 461 2.12 -26.84 2.31
C ARG A 461 3.06 -27.67 1.44
N HIS A 462 3.80 -28.57 2.09
CA HIS A 462 4.62 -29.54 1.36
C HIS A 462 3.74 -30.52 0.58
N VAL A 463 4.23 -30.94 -0.59
CA VAL A 463 3.63 -32.04 -1.36
C VAL A 463 3.71 -33.33 -0.54
N PRO A 464 2.57 -33.97 -0.20
CA PRO A 464 2.57 -35.25 0.51
C PRO A 464 3.33 -36.32 -0.29
N GLY A 465 4.20 -37.08 0.37
CA GLY A 465 4.94 -38.18 -0.29
C GLY A 465 5.91 -37.74 -1.39
N ASN A 466 6.43 -36.50 -1.35
CA ASN A 466 7.31 -35.97 -2.39
C ASN A 466 8.55 -36.86 -2.67
N LEU A 467 8.52 -37.57 -3.81
CA LEU A 467 9.57 -38.47 -4.28
C LEU A 467 10.91 -37.77 -4.54
N TYR A 468 10.89 -36.45 -4.75
CA TYR A 468 12.07 -35.65 -5.07
C TYR A 468 12.71 -35.00 -3.83
N ARG A 469 12.28 -35.34 -2.61
CA ARG A 469 12.80 -34.74 -1.36
C ARG A 469 14.33 -34.77 -1.27
N ASN A 470 14.95 -35.89 -1.64
CA ASN A 470 16.41 -36.05 -1.60
C ASN A 470 17.15 -35.40 -2.78
N LYS A 471 16.42 -34.76 -3.71
CA LYS A 471 16.93 -34.06 -4.90
C LYS A 471 16.81 -32.54 -4.79
N LEU A 472 16.06 -32.05 -3.80
CA LEU A 472 16.00 -30.66 -3.40
C LEU A 472 17.24 -30.33 -2.57
N GLY A 473 17.71 -29.09 -2.64
CA GLY A 473 18.81 -28.62 -1.78
C GLY A 473 18.51 -28.80 -0.28
N VAL A 474 19.52 -28.58 0.57
CA VAL A 474 19.52 -28.92 2.02
C VAL A 474 18.45 -28.19 2.87
N ASP A 475 17.69 -27.24 2.30
CA ASP A 475 16.72 -26.41 3.03
C ASP A 475 15.27 -26.84 2.68
N LEU A 476 14.62 -27.52 3.62
CA LEU A 476 13.24 -28.04 3.47
C LEU A 476 12.18 -26.93 3.44
N ASP A 477 12.43 -25.75 4.01
CA ASP A 477 11.50 -24.61 3.88
C ASP A 477 11.63 -23.94 2.50
N ARG A 478 12.79 -24.05 1.84
CA ARG A 478 12.93 -23.67 0.43
C ARG A 478 12.26 -24.66 -0.53
N ALA A 479 11.80 -25.82 -0.06
CA ALA A 479 11.11 -26.81 -0.88
C ALA A 479 9.60 -26.56 -1.04
N THR A 480 9.01 -25.59 -0.34
CA THR A 480 7.58 -25.23 -0.50
C THR A 480 7.38 -24.23 -1.62
N ASN A 481 6.27 -24.35 -2.35
CA ASN A 481 5.88 -23.29 -3.27
C ASN A 481 5.49 -22.04 -2.49
N GLU A 482 5.72 -20.88 -3.08
CA GLU A 482 5.39 -19.59 -2.48
C GLU A 482 4.88 -18.65 -3.56
N LEU A 483 3.65 -18.15 -3.41
CA LEU A 483 3.12 -17.06 -4.23
C LEU A 483 3.48 -15.74 -3.56
N VAL A 484 4.14 -14.85 -4.30
CA VAL A 484 4.53 -13.53 -3.81
C VAL A 484 3.88 -12.46 -4.66
N ILE A 485 3.20 -11.53 -3.99
CA ILE A 485 2.57 -10.35 -4.58
C ILE A 485 3.29 -9.15 -4.00
N ARG A 486 4.25 -8.60 -4.74
CA ARG A 486 5.07 -7.47 -4.32
C ARG A 486 4.39 -6.18 -4.74
N ILE A 487 3.72 -5.55 -3.80
CA ILE A 487 2.93 -4.32 -3.97
C ILE A 487 3.84 -3.12 -4.30
N GLN A 488 5.00 -3.02 -3.66
CA GLN A 488 6.02 -2.02 -3.96
C GLN A 488 7.38 -2.40 -3.33
N PRO A 489 8.50 -1.89 -3.86
CA PRO A 489 8.67 -1.31 -5.19
C PRO A 489 8.66 -2.41 -6.27
N ASN A 490 8.64 -2.00 -7.55
CA ASN A 490 8.69 -2.89 -8.71
C ASN A 490 7.58 -3.95 -8.64
N GLU A 491 6.36 -3.49 -8.82
CA GLU A 491 5.11 -4.25 -8.80
C GLU A 491 5.29 -5.59 -9.55
N ALA A 492 5.11 -6.70 -8.85
CA ALA A 492 5.24 -8.02 -9.44
C ALA A 492 4.38 -9.07 -8.74
N ILE A 493 3.95 -10.07 -9.51
CA ILE A 493 3.37 -11.31 -9.02
C ILE A 493 4.28 -12.44 -9.49
N TYR A 494 4.76 -13.28 -8.58
CA TYR A 494 5.55 -14.43 -8.97
C TYR A 494 5.31 -15.65 -8.09
N LEU A 495 5.35 -16.83 -8.71
CA LEU A 495 5.21 -18.12 -8.04
C LEU A 495 6.57 -18.82 -7.99
N LYS A 496 7.06 -19.09 -6.78
CA LYS A 496 8.25 -19.92 -6.55
C LYS A 496 7.86 -21.39 -6.68
N VAL A 497 8.48 -22.09 -7.64
CA VAL A 497 8.27 -23.51 -7.91
C VAL A 497 9.57 -24.29 -7.86
N ASN A 498 9.49 -25.57 -7.52
CA ASN A 498 10.64 -26.48 -7.64
C ASN A 498 10.78 -26.88 -9.12
N ASN A 499 11.94 -26.63 -9.71
CA ASN A 499 12.23 -26.95 -11.10
C ASN A 499 13.51 -27.78 -11.22
N LYS A 500 13.60 -28.61 -12.27
CA LYS A 500 14.83 -29.32 -12.61
C LYS A 500 15.87 -28.31 -13.09
N VAL A 501 17.06 -28.37 -12.52
CA VAL A 501 18.19 -27.57 -13.01
C VAL A 501 18.57 -28.05 -14.41
N PRO A 502 18.69 -27.15 -15.40
CA PRO A 502 19.13 -27.50 -16.74
C PRO A 502 20.47 -28.25 -16.70
N GLY A 503 20.56 -29.35 -17.43
CA GLY A 503 21.74 -30.22 -17.46
C GLY A 503 21.39 -31.72 -17.43
N LEU A 504 22.43 -32.54 -17.30
CA LEU A 504 22.33 -34.01 -17.37
C LEU A 504 21.86 -34.66 -16.05
N GLY A 505 21.89 -33.94 -14.93
CA GLY A 505 21.46 -34.44 -13.62
C GLY A 505 19.97 -34.20 -13.30
N LEU A 506 19.50 -34.83 -12.23
CA LEU A 506 18.15 -34.64 -11.66
C LEU A 506 18.23 -33.88 -10.31
N ARG A 507 18.95 -32.76 -10.30
CA ARG A 507 18.96 -31.84 -9.16
C ARG A 507 17.80 -30.86 -9.34
N LEU A 508 17.08 -30.58 -8.26
CA LEU A 508 16.03 -29.56 -8.24
C LEU A 508 16.53 -28.27 -7.60
N ASP A 509 15.97 -27.15 -8.03
CA ASP A 509 16.18 -25.83 -7.45
C ASP A 509 14.89 -25.00 -7.52
N VAL A 510 14.83 -23.94 -6.73
CA VAL A 510 13.67 -23.03 -6.73
C VAL A 510 13.80 -22.05 -7.87
N GLN A 511 12.77 -21.94 -8.70
CA GLN A 511 12.69 -20.98 -9.81
C GLN A 511 11.40 -20.16 -9.71
N LYS A 512 11.38 -18.99 -10.35
CA LYS A 512 10.22 -18.08 -10.35
C LYS A 512 9.49 -18.17 -11.69
N LEU A 513 8.18 -18.31 -11.63
CA LEU A 513 7.28 -17.93 -12.72
C LEU A 513 6.88 -16.48 -12.46
N ASP A 514 7.34 -15.54 -13.28
CA ASP A 514 7.41 -14.11 -12.93
C ASP A 514 6.59 -13.22 -13.87
N LEU A 515 5.69 -12.41 -13.27
CA LEU A 515 4.95 -11.32 -13.89
C LEU A 515 5.39 -10.01 -13.23
N THR A 516 6.47 -9.42 -13.73
CA THR A 516 6.91 -8.07 -13.34
C THR A 516 6.23 -7.02 -14.22
N TYR A 517 5.50 -6.09 -13.61
CA TYR A 517 4.63 -5.17 -14.36
C TYR A 517 5.42 -4.28 -15.29
N LYS A 518 6.54 -3.73 -14.82
CA LYS A 518 7.40 -2.84 -15.62
C LYS A 518 8.00 -3.50 -16.87
N SER A 519 8.20 -4.83 -16.87
CA SER A 519 8.75 -5.54 -18.03
C SER A 519 7.69 -5.92 -19.05
N ILE A 520 6.43 -6.06 -18.62
CA ILE A 520 5.33 -6.56 -19.46
C ILE A 520 4.43 -5.42 -19.95
N TYR A 521 4.21 -4.40 -19.12
CA TYR A 521 3.37 -3.25 -19.44
C TYR A 521 4.24 -2.01 -19.66
N ASN A 522 4.17 -1.42 -20.85
CA ASN A 522 4.82 -0.14 -21.17
C ASN A 522 3.92 1.05 -20.83
N LYS A 523 3.41 1.11 -19.60
CA LYS A 523 2.50 2.17 -19.13
C LYS A 523 2.92 2.65 -17.74
N HIS A 524 2.64 3.92 -17.46
CA HIS A 524 2.73 4.46 -16.11
C HIS A 524 1.57 3.88 -15.28
N LEU A 525 1.87 3.36 -14.09
CA LEU A 525 0.82 2.95 -13.15
C LEU A 525 0.28 4.20 -12.45
N PRO A 526 -1.05 4.36 -12.35
CA PRO A 526 -1.63 5.48 -11.62
C PRO A 526 -1.22 5.45 -10.14
N ASP A 527 -1.03 6.62 -9.53
CA ASP A 527 -0.91 6.71 -8.08
C ASP A 527 -2.26 6.35 -7.43
N ALA A 528 -2.22 5.83 -6.20
CA ALA A 528 -3.42 5.40 -5.49
C ALA A 528 -4.46 6.52 -5.36
N TYR A 529 -4.03 7.78 -5.20
CA TYR A 529 -4.95 8.91 -5.09
C TYR A 529 -5.70 9.21 -6.40
N GLU A 530 -5.08 8.98 -7.56
CA GLU A 530 -5.77 9.14 -8.86
C GLU A 530 -6.93 8.16 -8.96
N ARG A 531 -6.67 6.90 -8.63
CA ARG A 531 -7.68 5.85 -8.63
C ARG A 531 -8.81 6.14 -7.67
N LEU A 532 -8.49 6.44 -6.41
CA LEU A 532 -9.50 6.68 -5.38
C LEU A 532 -10.35 7.92 -5.70
N ILE A 533 -9.76 9.02 -6.17
CA ILE A 533 -10.52 10.20 -6.56
C ILE A 533 -11.47 9.88 -7.72
N LEU A 534 -11.02 9.13 -8.72
CA LEU A 534 -11.86 8.70 -9.84
C LEU A 534 -13.02 7.81 -9.37
N ASP A 535 -12.76 6.88 -8.45
CA ASP A 535 -13.79 6.03 -7.87
C ASP A 535 -14.85 6.86 -7.11
N VAL A 536 -14.44 7.93 -6.40
CA VAL A 536 -15.38 8.87 -5.76
C VAL A 536 -16.22 9.63 -6.78
N ILE A 537 -15.66 10.00 -7.93
CA ILE A 537 -16.42 10.63 -9.02
C ILE A 537 -17.47 9.65 -9.57
N ASN A 538 -17.08 8.39 -9.76
CA ASN A 538 -17.95 7.32 -10.26
C ASN A 538 -18.98 6.83 -9.23
N GLY A 539 -18.77 7.11 -7.94
CA GLY A 539 -19.60 6.59 -6.86
C GLY A 539 -19.28 5.14 -6.50
N ASP A 540 -18.10 4.66 -6.90
CA ASP A 540 -17.61 3.34 -6.55
C ASP A 540 -16.99 3.37 -5.16
N LYS A 541 -17.55 2.55 -4.27
CA LYS A 541 -17.17 2.47 -2.85
C LYS A 541 -16.35 1.21 -2.52
N ARG A 542 -15.99 0.37 -3.50
CA ARG A 542 -15.38 -0.95 -3.21
C ARG A 542 -14.02 -0.85 -2.53
N LEU A 543 -13.27 0.23 -2.78
CA LEU A 543 -11.93 0.49 -2.21
C LEU A 543 -11.96 1.45 -1.01
N PHE A 544 -13.14 1.78 -0.48
CA PHE A 544 -13.29 2.68 0.67
C PHE A 544 -13.73 1.91 1.91
N ILE A 545 -13.28 2.37 3.08
CA ILE A 545 -13.55 1.65 4.33
C ILE A 545 -14.93 2.03 4.87
N ARG A 546 -15.78 1.00 5.09
CA ARG A 546 -17.12 1.16 5.68
C ARG A 546 -17.05 1.34 7.19
N ASN A 547 -18.07 1.97 7.77
CA ASN A 547 -18.13 2.20 9.21
C ASN A 547 -17.97 0.92 10.07
N ASP A 548 -18.73 -0.13 9.76
CA ASP A 548 -18.67 -1.42 10.47
C ASP A 548 -17.35 -2.17 10.25
N GLU A 549 -16.66 -1.88 9.14
CA GLU A 549 -15.33 -2.40 8.85
C GLU A 549 -14.27 -1.78 9.78
N LEU A 550 -14.29 -0.45 9.96
CA LEU A 550 -13.44 0.23 10.94
C LEU A 550 -13.76 -0.19 12.37
N GLU A 551 -15.04 -0.37 12.71
CA GLU A 551 -15.44 -0.83 14.04
C GLU A 551 -14.86 -2.22 14.34
N ALA A 552 -14.95 -3.15 13.39
CA ALA A 552 -14.38 -4.49 13.52
C ALA A 552 -12.83 -4.43 13.60
N ALA A 553 -12.19 -3.58 12.79
CA ALA A 553 -10.75 -3.38 12.83
C ALA A 553 -10.26 -2.86 14.18
N TRP A 554 -10.91 -1.83 14.73
CA TRP A 554 -10.58 -1.30 16.05
C TRP A 554 -10.88 -2.29 17.17
N GLY A 555 -11.96 -3.06 17.08
CA GLY A 555 -12.27 -4.12 18.03
C GLY A 555 -11.17 -5.18 18.17
N LEU A 556 -10.35 -5.39 17.14
CA LEU A 556 -9.20 -6.30 17.17
C LEU A 556 -7.96 -5.69 17.84
N PHE A 557 -7.66 -4.43 17.55
CA PHE A 557 -6.39 -3.79 17.95
C PHE A 557 -6.48 -2.99 19.26
N THR A 558 -7.65 -2.45 19.63
CA THR A 558 -7.79 -1.63 20.84
C THR A 558 -7.33 -2.34 22.12
N PRO A 559 -7.66 -3.62 22.37
CA PRO A 559 -7.22 -4.29 23.60
C PRO A 559 -5.70 -4.34 23.76
N ILE A 560 -4.96 -4.67 22.69
CA ILE A 560 -3.50 -4.74 22.74
C ILE A 560 -2.85 -3.35 22.81
N LEU A 561 -3.44 -2.35 22.17
CA LEU A 561 -2.97 -0.97 22.24
C LEU A 561 -3.10 -0.42 23.67
N GLN A 562 -4.25 -0.64 24.31
CA GLN A 562 -4.48 -0.29 25.71
C GLN A 562 -3.50 -1.01 26.63
N GLU A 563 -3.29 -2.31 26.43
CA GLU A 563 -2.34 -3.06 27.24
C GLU A 563 -0.90 -2.56 27.10
N ILE A 564 -0.45 -2.23 25.88
CA ILE A 564 0.87 -1.65 25.62
C ILE A 564 1.04 -0.31 26.38
N GLU A 565 0.01 0.54 26.34
CA GLU A 565 0.03 1.88 26.94
C GLU A 565 -0.10 1.82 28.46
N GLU A 566 -1.02 1.04 29.02
CA GLU A 566 -1.24 0.91 30.46
C GLU A 566 -0.06 0.25 31.17
N LYS A 567 0.50 -0.81 30.57
CA LYS A 567 1.65 -1.53 31.16
C LYS A 567 2.99 -0.90 30.80
N GLN A 568 3.00 0.15 29.98
CA GLN A 568 4.22 0.81 29.50
C GLN A 568 5.24 -0.21 28.98
N ILE A 569 4.79 -1.09 28.08
CA ILE A 569 5.60 -2.21 27.58
C ILE A 569 6.78 -1.65 26.79
N ALA A 570 8.00 -1.91 27.26
CA ALA A 570 9.20 -1.43 26.61
C ALA A 570 9.42 -2.12 25.26
N PRO A 571 9.59 -1.37 24.15
CA PRO A 571 9.83 -1.95 22.84
C PRO A 571 11.24 -2.56 22.73
N GLU A 572 11.38 -3.67 22.00
CA GLU A 572 12.70 -4.24 21.71
C GLU A 572 13.50 -3.32 20.78
N LEU A 573 14.71 -2.95 21.19
CA LEU A 573 15.56 -2.07 20.39
C LEU A 573 16.17 -2.80 19.20
N TYR A 574 16.08 -2.20 18.01
CA TYR A 574 16.72 -2.72 16.80
C TYR A 574 17.58 -1.67 16.10
N PRO A 575 18.76 -2.02 15.54
CA PRO A 575 19.58 -1.04 14.82
C PRO A 575 18.88 -0.51 13.56
N TYR A 576 19.06 0.77 13.25
CA TYR A 576 18.67 1.34 11.96
C TYR A 576 19.23 0.50 10.79
N GLY A 577 18.39 0.19 9.81
CA GLY A 577 18.74 -0.61 8.63
C GLY A 577 18.87 -2.11 8.90
N SER A 578 18.38 -2.59 10.05
CA SER A 578 18.26 -4.02 10.34
C SER A 578 16.91 -4.59 9.87
N ARG A 579 16.63 -5.88 10.14
CA ARG A 579 15.35 -6.51 9.79
C ARG A 579 14.27 -6.33 10.86
N GLY A 580 14.55 -5.54 11.89
CA GLY A 580 13.72 -5.37 13.06
C GLY A 580 14.24 -6.16 14.27
N PRO A 581 13.45 -6.20 15.36
CA PRO A 581 13.79 -6.90 16.59
C PRO A 581 13.91 -8.41 16.40
N VAL A 582 14.75 -9.05 17.23
CA VAL A 582 14.94 -10.51 17.25
C VAL A 582 13.66 -11.21 17.65
N GLY A 583 12.84 -10.61 18.52
CA GLY A 583 11.52 -11.11 18.89
C GLY A 583 10.64 -11.43 17.68
N ALA A 584 10.73 -10.65 16.58
CA ALA A 584 9.94 -10.90 15.38
C ALA A 584 10.30 -12.25 14.74
N HIS A 585 11.57 -12.66 14.80
CA HIS A 585 12.00 -13.98 14.31
C HIS A 585 11.45 -15.10 15.18
N TYR A 586 11.45 -14.92 16.51
CA TYR A 586 10.88 -15.91 17.44
C TYR A 586 9.36 -16.03 17.31
N LEU A 587 8.65 -14.93 17.08
CA LEU A 587 7.20 -14.94 16.83
C LEU A 587 6.85 -15.80 15.61
N ALA A 588 7.54 -15.63 14.48
CA ALA A 588 7.32 -16.49 13.32
C ALA A 588 7.70 -17.95 13.61
N ALA A 589 8.81 -18.18 14.31
CA ALA A 589 9.28 -19.52 14.66
C ALA A 589 8.31 -20.28 15.61
N LYS A 590 7.62 -19.56 16.52
CA LYS A 590 6.53 -20.10 17.36
C LYS A 590 5.47 -20.81 16.51
N TYR A 591 5.21 -20.29 15.31
CA TYR A 591 4.26 -20.84 14.35
C TYR A 591 4.89 -21.74 13.28
N GLY A 592 6.17 -22.10 13.45
CA GLY A 592 6.91 -22.89 12.48
C GLY A 592 7.03 -22.17 11.13
N VAL A 593 7.12 -20.84 11.13
CA VAL A 593 7.26 -20.01 9.92
C VAL A 593 8.59 -19.28 9.94
N ARG A 594 9.14 -19.02 8.75
CA ARG A 594 10.27 -18.14 8.56
C ARG A 594 9.81 -16.95 7.71
N TRP A 595 10.14 -15.73 8.14
CA TRP A 595 9.85 -14.53 7.37
C TRP A 595 10.51 -14.58 5.99
N GLY A 596 9.76 -14.26 4.94
CA GLY A 596 10.22 -14.31 3.56
C GLY A 596 11.04 -13.09 3.10
N ASP A 597 11.17 -12.03 3.91
CA ASP A 597 11.99 -10.83 3.64
C ASP A 597 13.49 -11.07 3.90
N ILE A 598 13.98 -12.26 3.56
CA ILE A 598 15.40 -12.59 3.63
C ILE A 598 16.02 -12.10 2.34
N MET A 599 17.04 -11.23 2.44
CA MET A 599 17.86 -10.83 1.31
C MET A 599 18.39 -12.09 0.59
N ASN A 600 18.06 -12.24 -0.68
CA ASN A 600 18.76 -13.21 -1.52
C ASN A 600 20.17 -12.69 -1.82
N SER A 601 21.11 -13.60 -2.11
CA SER A 601 22.48 -13.27 -2.51
C SER A 601 22.54 -12.29 -3.70
N GLU A 602 21.55 -12.33 -4.60
CA GLU A 602 21.43 -11.39 -5.73
C GLU A 602 21.07 -9.95 -5.30
N GLU A 603 20.34 -9.76 -4.19
CA GLU A 603 20.04 -8.42 -3.67
C GLU A 603 21.24 -7.83 -2.92
N LEU A 604 22.09 -8.68 -2.32
CA LEU A 604 23.33 -8.30 -1.65
C LEU A 604 24.44 -7.84 -2.59
N GLU A 605 24.42 -8.24 -3.87
CA GLU A 605 25.39 -7.78 -4.88
C GLU A 605 25.02 -6.42 -5.49
N SER A 606 23.78 -5.95 -5.27
CA SER A 606 23.25 -4.69 -5.79
C SER A 606 23.29 -3.51 -4.80
N VAL A 607 23.73 -3.76 -3.56
CA VAL A 607 23.93 -2.78 -2.48
C VAL A 607 25.42 -2.71 -2.18
#